data_AF-A0A3M6T8E0-F1
#
_entry.id   AF-A0A3M6T8E0-F1
#
_cell.length_a   1.000
_cell.length_b   1.000
_cell.length_c   1.000
_cell.angle_alpha   90.00
_cell.angle_beta   90.00
_cell.angle_gamma   90.00
#
_symmetry.space_group_name_H-M   'P 1'
#
loop_
_entity.id
_entity.type
_entity.pdbx_description
1 polymer ?
#
loop_
_entity_poly.entity_id
_entity_poly.type
_entity_poly.pdbx_seq_one_letter_code
_entity_poly.pdbx_strand_id
1 'polypeptide(L)'
;MALFEACSKQFIKDTGRSTLRPILDLNTSTRCSILCVVTRKRSRWFWKADTYKSTSFTLNELLTKPVLIKGHIEKSTFISDYKNEPKFHVSGKLGGKIASEFGIDASAIDSFTISMDVGTVLKREVTWDNLKKVLADTTLNLDHEYVQYILAKQRRSICVIYETVATKGDTDLDSDSKEEGDASVSVGKPKFFIKLTGSIELEHHRSYELPSNTILGYACYEVKFDPDMGTFELVLPDETDAGGEIGKKYLFDEPDGQKDKALSAVFDDLLKSPRLGKIISLYKEILSYPEAVAPLRDMLEKALSAVEKKSFKPLEMKEFQTKAGPAFGSLKELLLLIGFNIDDSGEGSLTFSQDSDDGLLLCCTALAEALVELSAAQCQTIKEVTSQYLEPLLYLLKNTMVGKTTSIDDPLLQRLWTHSSNPAKAFLLSVGFDQVMEGNQKVLCLKWDFEQISLEDVYVA
;
A
#
# COMPACT_ATOMS: atom_id res chain seq x y z
N MET A 1 15.35 -7.20 2.66
CA MET A 1 16.04 -8.09 1.69
C MET A 1 15.16 -8.21 0.45
N ALA A 2 15.48 -7.52 -0.63
CA ALA A 2 14.64 -7.44 -1.84
C ALA A 2 14.52 -8.80 -2.53
N LEU A 3 15.55 -9.63 -2.40
CA LEU A 3 15.53 -11.00 -2.90
C LEU A 3 14.48 -11.88 -2.22
N PHE A 4 14.40 -11.84 -0.89
CA PHE A 4 13.39 -12.57 -0.14
C PHE A 4 11.98 -12.08 -0.50
N GLU A 5 11.79 -10.76 -0.61
CA GLU A 5 10.54 -10.15 -1.06
C GLU A 5 10.11 -10.70 -2.42
N ALA A 6 11.05 -10.79 -3.38
CA ALA A 6 10.80 -11.33 -4.71
C ALA A 6 10.42 -12.81 -4.69
N CYS A 7 11.17 -13.62 -3.93
CA CYS A 7 10.88 -15.04 -3.77
C CYS A 7 9.50 -15.27 -3.16
N SER A 8 9.16 -14.60 -2.07
CA SER A 8 7.86 -14.71 -1.41
C SER A 8 6.72 -14.25 -2.31
N LYS A 9 6.87 -13.12 -3.01
CA LYS A 9 5.87 -12.64 -3.98
C LYS A 9 5.65 -13.62 -5.12
N GLN A 10 6.73 -14.14 -5.69
CA GLN A 10 6.66 -15.09 -6.80
C GLN A 10 6.01 -16.41 -6.34
N PHE A 11 6.44 -16.95 -5.20
CA PHE A 11 5.85 -18.15 -4.61
C PHE A 11 4.34 -17.99 -4.45
N ILE A 12 3.86 -16.93 -3.79
CA ILE A 12 2.43 -16.68 -3.59
C ILE A 12 1.69 -16.51 -4.92
N LYS A 13 2.29 -15.82 -5.90
CA LYS A 13 1.71 -15.70 -7.24
C LYS A 13 1.50 -17.08 -7.90
N ASP A 14 2.47 -17.98 -7.77
CA ASP A 14 2.40 -19.32 -8.37
C ASP A 14 1.38 -20.23 -7.68
N THR A 15 0.99 -19.93 -6.43
CA THR A 15 -0.11 -20.63 -5.76
C THR A 15 -1.49 -20.31 -6.36
N GLY A 16 -1.63 -19.18 -7.07
CA GLY A 16 -2.91 -18.68 -7.57
C GLY A 16 -3.93 -18.24 -6.50
N ARG A 17 -3.58 -18.28 -5.20
CA ARG A 17 -4.49 -17.90 -4.12
C ARG A 17 -4.42 -16.41 -3.83
N SER A 18 -5.49 -15.69 -4.13
CA SER A 18 -5.61 -14.25 -3.89
C SER A 18 -5.67 -13.86 -2.40
N THR A 19 -6.10 -14.79 -1.53
CA THR A 19 -6.20 -14.55 -0.09
C THR A 19 -4.85 -14.59 0.63
N LEU A 20 -3.84 -15.23 0.02
CA LEU A 20 -2.50 -15.28 0.58
C LEU A 20 -1.73 -14.00 0.27
N ARG A 21 -1.11 -13.44 1.31
CA ARG A 21 -0.25 -12.25 1.25
C ARG A 21 1.21 -12.67 1.44
N PRO A 22 2.13 -12.22 0.58
CA PRO A 22 3.55 -12.54 0.71
C PRO A 22 4.19 -11.80 1.88
N ILE A 23 5.15 -12.44 2.56
CA ILE A 23 6.03 -11.75 3.52
C ILE A 23 7.07 -10.95 2.74
N LEU A 24 7.17 -9.66 3.05
CA LEU A 24 8.08 -8.75 2.34
C LEU A 24 9.47 -8.68 2.97
N ASP A 25 9.58 -8.92 4.28
CA ASP A 25 10.85 -8.90 5.00
C ASP A 25 11.05 -10.15 5.84
N LEU A 26 12.22 -10.77 5.70
CA LEU A 26 12.54 -12.03 6.38
C LEU A 26 12.46 -11.89 7.91
N ASN A 27 12.88 -10.74 8.47
CA ASN A 27 12.85 -10.51 9.91
C ASN A 27 11.43 -10.38 10.47
N THR A 28 10.46 -10.05 9.62
CA THR A 28 9.04 -9.95 9.99
C THR A 28 8.30 -11.28 9.88
N SER A 29 8.89 -12.31 9.26
CA SER A 29 8.25 -13.61 9.05
C SER A 29 7.75 -14.24 10.35
N THR A 30 8.57 -14.20 11.42
CA THR A 30 8.23 -14.76 12.74
C THR A 30 7.02 -14.06 13.38
N ARG A 31 6.79 -12.78 13.05
CA ARG A 31 5.65 -11.97 13.51
C ARG A 31 4.38 -12.18 12.69
N CYS A 32 4.40 -13.11 11.75
CA CYS A 32 3.26 -13.43 10.89
C CYS A 32 2.72 -14.85 11.14
N SER A 33 2.85 -15.33 12.37
CA SER A 33 2.32 -16.63 12.80
C SER A 33 0.80 -16.58 13.03
N ILE A 34 0.14 -17.73 13.17
CA ILE A 34 -1.28 -17.80 13.51
C ILE A 34 -1.56 -17.01 14.81
N LEU A 35 -2.64 -16.23 14.81
CA LEU A 35 -3.02 -15.22 15.82
C LEU A 35 -2.16 -13.96 15.90
N CYS A 36 -1.09 -13.83 15.14
CA CYS A 36 -0.42 -12.54 15.04
C CYS A 36 -1.36 -11.51 14.40
N VAL A 37 -1.21 -10.26 14.85
CA VAL A 37 -2.05 -9.14 14.42
C VAL A 37 -1.37 -8.37 13.30
N VAL A 38 -2.14 -8.10 12.25
CA VAL A 38 -1.74 -7.29 11.11
C VAL A 38 -2.66 -6.09 11.02
N THR A 39 -2.10 -4.91 10.71
CA THR A 39 -2.91 -3.73 10.37
C THR A 39 -3.24 -3.76 8.89
N ARG A 40 -4.53 -3.83 8.54
CA ARG A 40 -5.01 -3.51 7.20
C ARG A 40 -5.26 -2.01 7.12
N LYS A 41 -4.47 -1.30 6.31
CA LYS A 41 -4.79 0.08 5.88
C LYS A 41 -5.49 -0.04 4.54
N ARG A 42 -6.80 0.21 4.53
CA ARG A 42 -7.59 0.23 3.29
C ARG A 42 -6.99 1.22 2.31
N SER A 43 -7.04 0.91 1.03
CA SER A 43 -6.68 1.82 -0.04
C SER A 43 -7.74 2.89 -0.21
N ARG A 44 -7.30 4.12 -0.49
CA ARG A 44 -8.21 5.27 -0.75
C ARG A 44 -8.76 5.21 -2.16
N TRP A 45 -8.05 4.49 -3.03
CA TRP A 45 -8.32 4.41 -4.44
C TRP A 45 -8.72 3.00 -4.82
N PHE A 46 -9.76 2.88 -5.64
CA PHE A 46 -10.23 1.58 -6.16
C PHE A 46 -9.20 0.85 -7.02
N TRP A 47 -8.15 1.54 -7.48
CA TRP A 47 -7.03 0.94 -8.23
C TRP A 47 -5.83 0.53 -7.37
N LYS A 48 -5.78 0.92 -6.10
CA LYS A 48 -4.68 0.56 -5.20
C LYS A 48 -5.14 -0.54 -4.26
N ALA A 49 -4.30 -1.56 -4.11
CA ALA A 49 -4.58 -2.65 -3.18
C ALA A 49 -4.41 -2.17 -1.73
N ASP A 50 -5.19 -2.76 -0.84
CA ASP A 50 -5.03 -2.54 0.60
C ASP A 50 -3.63 -2.94 1.05
N THR A 51 -3.09 -2.14 1.97
CA THR A 51 -1.75 -2.35 2.50
C THR A 51 -1.84 -3.04 3.85
N TYR A 52 -1.01 -4.06 4.05
CA TYR A 52 -0.97 -4.85 5.26
C TYR A 52 0.39 -4.65 5.94
N LYS A 53 0.38 -4.34 7.24
CA LYS A 53 1.60 -4.18 8.05
C LYS A 53 1.56 -5.09 9.26
N SER A 54 2.55 -5.97 9.38
CA SER A 54 2.73 -6.82 10.57
C SER A 54 2.94 -5.95 11.80
N THR A 55 2.34 -6.34 12.92
CA THR A 55 2.58 -5.71 14.22
C THR A 55 3.46 -6.59 15.09
N SER A 56 3.88 -6.08 16.25
CA SER A 56 4.50 -6.91 17.29
C SER A 56 3.49 -7.65 18.16
N PHE A 57 2.19 -7.40 17.97
CA PHE A 57 1.15 -7.89 18.85
C PHE A 57 0.58 -9.23 18.39
N THR A 58 0.19 -10.04 19.36
CA THR A 58 -0.67 -11.20 19.15
C THR A 58 -2.10 -10.87 19.54
N LEU A 59 -3.09 -11.59 19.00
CA LEU A 59 -4.49 -11.37 19.35
C LEU A 59 -4.70 -11.50 20.87
N ASN A 60 -4.01 -12.46 21.51
CA ASN A 60 -4.11 -12.68 22.95
C ASN A 60 -3.66 -11.49 23.82
N GLU A 61 -2.76 -10.64 23.31
CA GLU A 61 -2.35 -9.41 24.00
C GLU A 61 -3.40 -8.30 23.89
N LEU A 62 -4.22 -8.34 22.83
CA LEU A 62 -5.28 -7.35 22.61
C LEU A 62 -6.60 -7.73 23.28
N LEU A 63 -6.81 -8.99 23.66
CA LEU A 63 -8.03 -9.46 24.30
C LEU A 63 -8.03 -9.21 25.82
N THR A 64 -9.22 -9.10 26.41
CA THR A 64 -9.39 -9.04 27.88
C THR A 64 -9.04 -10.37 28.56
N LYS A 65 -9.16 -11.48 27.83
CA LYS A 65 -8.79 -12.83 28.28
C LYS A 65 -8.06 -13.56 27.15
N PRO A 66 -6.88 -14.15 27.41
CA PRO A 66 -6.13 -14.87 26.39
C PRO A 66 -6.81 -16.18 26.03
N VAL A 67 -6.57 -16.64 24.81
CA VAL A 67 -7.25 -17.80 24.25
C VAL A 67 -6.26 -18.83 23.70
N LEU A 68 -6.58 -20.11 23.89
CA LEU A 68 -5.75 -21.24 23.50
C LEU A 68 -6.30 -21.91 22.25
N ILE A 69 -5.59 -21.77 21.13
CA ILE A 69 -5.98 -22.36 19.83
C ILE A 69 -5.15 -23.57 19.42
N LYS A 70 -4.14 -23.99 20.19
CA LYS A 70 -3.15 -24.99 19.76
C LYS A 70 -3.77 -26.31 19.29
N GLY A 71 -4.91 -26.73 19.87
CA GLY A 71 -5.63 -27.94 19.47
C GLY A 71 -6.51 -27.81 18.21
N HIS A 72 -6.60 -26.61 17.64
CA HIS A 72 -7.44 -26.30 16.47
C HIS A 72 -6.61 -25.90 15.24
N ILE A 73 -5.27 -25.98 15.33
CA ILE A 73 -4.38 -25.71 14.21
C ILE A 73 -4.20 -26.99 13.41
N GLU A 74 -4.72 -26.99 12.19
CA GLU A 74 -4.51 -28.05 11.22
C GLU A 74 -3.19 -27.80 10.50
N LYS A 75 -2.42 -28.88 10.27
CA LYS A 75 -1.13 -28.84 9.59
C LYS A 75 -1.18 -29.82 8.42
N SER A 76 -0.83 -29.36 7.23
CA SER A 76 -0.81 -30.18 6.02
C SER A 76 0.33 -29.77 5.10
N THR A 77 0.73 -30.67 4.20
CA THR A 77 1.65 -30.30 3.11
C THR A 77 0.89 -29.44 2.11
N PHE A 78 1.41 -28.24 1.85
CA PHE A 78 0.80 -27.32 0.89
C PHE A 78 1.31 -27.58 -0.53
N ILE A 79 2.64 -27.57 -0.70
CA ILE A 79 3.33 -27.85 -1.96
C ILE A 79 4.59 -28.66 -1.63
N SER A 80 4.83 -29.72 -2.40
CA SER A 80 6.02 -30.57 -2.27
C SER A 80 7.07 -30.17 -3.30
N ASP A 81 8.34 -30.07 -2.87
CA ASP A 81 9.51 -29.80 -3.73
C ASP A 81 9.35 -28.61 -4.70
N TYR A 82 8.92 -27.45 -4.19
CA TYR A 82 8.72 -26.27 -5.02
C TYR A 82 10.05 -25.70 -5.52
N LYS A 83 10.18 -25.60 -6.85
CA LYS A 83 11.31 -24.98 -7.56
C LYS A 83 10.79 -24.07 -8.67
N ASN A 84 11.43 -22.93 -8.88
CA ASN A 84 11.08 -21.99 -9.94
C ASN A 84 12.29 -21.16 -10.40
N GLU A 85 12.26 -20.62 -11.61
CA GLU A 85 13.30 -19.75 -12.18
C GLU A 85 12.70 -18.45 -12.75
N PRO A 86 12.10 -17.57 -11.91
CA PRO A 86 11.53 -16.32 -12.38
C PRO A 86 12.57 -15.36 -12.97
N LYS A 87 12.17 -14.69 -14.06
CA LYS A 87 12.93 -13.63 -14.72
C LYS A 87 12.47 -12.24 -14.28
N PHE A 88 13.41 -11.38 -13.90
CA PHE A 88 13.16 -10.01 -13.46
C PHE A 88 13.88 -9.01 -14.37
N HIS A 89 13.23 -7.89 -14.67
CA HIS A 89 13.82 -6.77 -15.39
C HIS A 89 14.43 -5.77 -14.41
N VAL A 90 15.64 -5.28 -14.72
CA VAL A 90 16.35 -4.32 -13.86
C VAL A 90 15.61 -2.98 -13.78
N SER A 91 14.90 -2.60 -14.85
CA SER A 91 14.04 -1.41 -14.88
C SER A 91 12.79 -1.52 -13.99
N GLY A 92 12.41 -2.73 -13.56
CA GLY A 92 11.25 -2.92 -12.68
C GLY A 92 11.59 -2.67 -11.21
N LYS A 93 10.66 -2.10 -10.43
CA LYS A 93 10.85 -1.76 -9.00
C LYS A 93 11.54 -2.85 -8.16
N LEU A 94 11.11 -4.11 -8.32
CA LEU A 94 11.66 -5.23 -7.55
C LEU A 94 12.98 -5.76 -8.14
N GLY A 95 13.08 -5.84 -9.47
CA GLY A 95 14.31 -6.27 -10.13
C GLY A 95 15.46 -5.27 -9.90
N GLY A 96 15.13 -3.99 -9.84
CA GLY A 96 16.05 -2.94 -9.47
C GLY A 96 16.59 -3.02 -8.05
N LYS A 97 15.70 -3.19 -7.06
CA LYS A 97 16.13 -3.38 -5.67
C LYS A 97 17.06 -4.59 -5.52
N ILE A 98 16.79 -5.68 -6.24
CA ILE A 98 17.67 -6.86 -6.28
C ILE A 98 19.00 -6.53 -6.96
N ALA A 99 18.99 -5.82 -8.08
CA ALA A 99 20.23 -5.40 -8.75
C ALA A 99 21.12 -4.58 -7.81
N SER A 100 20.55 -3.62 -7.07
CA SER A 100 21.27 -2.83 -6.06
C SER A 100 21.80 -3.69 -4.90
N GLU A 101 20.98 -4.58 -4.33
CA GLU A 101 21.37 -5.49 -3.23
C GLU A 101 22.57 -6.38 -3.61
N PHE A 102 22.69 -6.72 -4.89
CA PHE A 102 23.74 -7.59 -5.43
C PHE A 102 24.89 -6.85 -6.12
N GLY A 103 24.82 -5.52 -6.22
CA GLY A 103 25.84 -4.71 -6.90
C GLY A 103 25.88 -4.93 -8.42
N ILE A 104 24.75 -5.30 -9.01
CA ILE A 104 24.62 -5.48 -10.45
C ILE A 104 24.57 -4.09 -11.12
N ASP A 105 25.44 -3.89 -12.10
CA ASP A 105 25.41 -2.67 -12.92
C ASP A 105 24.18 -2.68 -13.82
N ALA A 106 23.21 -1.82 -13.48
CA ALA A 106 21.97 -1.66 -14.22
C ALA A 106 22.18 -1.13 -15.65
N SER A 107 23.32 -0.52 -15.94
CA SER A 107 23.66 -0.06 -17.29
C SER A 107 24.14 -1.18 -18.22
N ALA A 108 24.48 -2.34 -17.66
CA ALA A 108 25.05 -3.46 -18.40
C ALA A 108 24.06 -4.63 -18.63
N ILE A 109 22.94 -4.70 -17.90
CA ILE A 109 22.02 -5.84 -17.92
C ILE A 109 20.56 -5.39 -17.94
N ASP A 110 19.78 -5.85 -18.92
CA ASP A 110 18.35 -5.54 -19.03
C ASP A 110 17.48 -6.37 -18.08
N SER A 111 17.87 -7.63 -17.85
CA SER A 111 17.11 -8.60 -17.04
C SER A 111 18.00 -9.73 -16.54
N PHE A 112 17.54 -10.40 -15.48
CA PHE A 112 18.22 -11.54 -14.88
C PHE A 112 17.23 -12.58 -14.39
N THR A 113 17.68 -13.83 -14.30
CA THR A 113 16.88 -14.93 -13.74
C THR A 113 17.31 -15.21 -12.30
N ILE A 114 16.35 -15.56 -11.45
CA ILE A 114 16.57 -16.01 -10.07
C ILE A 114 16.18 -17.48 -10.03
N SER A 115 17.12 -18.38 -9.77
CA SER A 115 16.77 -19.76 -9.40
C SER A 115 16.21 -19.77 -7.97
N MET A 116 15.12 -20.48 -7.74
CA MET A 116 14.45 -20.60 -6.45
C MET A 116 14.19 -22.07 -6.16
N ASP A 117 14.63 -22.53 -4.99
CA ASP A 117 14.30 -23.85 -4.46
C ASP A 117 13.84 -23.69 -3.02
N VAL A 118 12.53 -23.85 -2.81
CA VAL A 118 11.88 -23.69 -1.50
C VAL A 118 11.72 -25.05 -0.82
N GLY A 119 11.80 -26.15 -1.58
CA GLY A 119 11.51 -27.49 -1.10
C GLY A 119 10.04 -27.65 -0.71
N THR A 120 9.81 -28.41 0.37
CA THR A 120 8.43 -28.66 0.85
C THR A 120 7.93 -27.49 1.68
N VAL A 121 6.73 -27.00 1.35
CA VAL A 121 6.02 -25.94 2.07
C VAL A 121 4.85 -26.55 2.82
N LEU A 122 4.75 -26.22 4.10
CA LEU A 122 3.67 -26.64 4.99
C LEU A 122 2.65 -25.52 5.14
N LYS A 123 1.37 -25.89 5.13
CA LYS A 123 0.25 -25.03 5.50
C LYS A 123 -0.08 -25.28 6.97
N ARG A 124 -0.27 -24.21 7.74
CA ARG A 124 -0.91 -24.25 9.05
C ARG A 124 -2.14 -23.36 9.00
N GLU A 125 -3.29 -23.87 9.43
CA GLU A 125 -4.54 -23.08 9.41
C GLU A 125 -5.43 -23.33 10.63
N VAL A 126 -6.28 -22.35 10.95
CA VAL A 126 -7.40 -22.49 11.87
C VAL A 126 -8.66 -22.12 11.12
N THR A 127 -9.61 -23.06 11.04
CA THR A 127 -10.91 -22.82 10.39
C THR A 127 -11.66 -21.67 11.07
N TRP A 128 -12.43 -20.90 10.28
CA TRP A 128 -13.24 -19.81 10.81
C TRP A 128 -14.19 -20.24 11.94
N ASP A 129 -14.85 -21.40 11.81
CA ASP A 129 -15.77 -21.91 12.84
C ASP A 129 -15.06 -22.18 14.18
N ASN A 130 -13.87 -22.78 14.13
CA ASN A 130 -13.07 -23.02 15.34
C ASN A 130 -12.65 -21.69 15.96
N LEU A 131 -12.15 -20.74 15.15
CA LEU A 131 -11.71 -19.44 15.66
C LEU A 131 -12.88 -18.64 16.24
N LYS A 132 -14.04 -18.62 15.57
CA LYS A 132 -15.25 -17.93 16.06
C LYS A 132 -15.76 -18.52 17.38
N LYS A 133 -15.84 -19.85 17.50
CA LYS A 133 -16.26 -20.52 18.75
C LYS A 133 -15.34 -20.16 19.91
N VAL A 134 -14.04 -20.15 19.63
CA VAL A 134 -13.00 -19.89 20.61
C VAL A 134 -12.99 -18.42 21.07
N LEU A 135 -13.42 -17.49 20.21
CA LEU A 135 -13.49 -16.05 20.50
C LEU A 135 -14.86 -15.57 21.02
N ALA A 136 -15.90 -16.41 21.02
CA ALA A 136 -17.29 -16.01 21.28
C ALA A 136 -17.50 -15.29 22.63
N ASP A 137 -16.79 -15.69 23.68
CA ASP A 137 -16.92 -15.13 25.04
C ASP A 137 -15.80 -14.14 25.39
N THR A 138 -15.08 -13.64 24.39
CA THR A 138 -13.96 -12.72 24.57
C THR A 138 -14.25 -11.34 23.99
N THR A 139 -13.70 -10.33 24.64
CA THR A 139 -13.78 -8.94 24.19
C THR A 139 -12.38 -8.38 24.00
N LEU A 140 -12.27 -7.35 23.18
CA LEU A 140 -11.04 -6.57 23.10
C LEU A 140 -10.84 -5.74 24.35
N ASN A 141 -9.58 -5.58 24.73
CA ASN A 141 -9.15 -4.60 25.71
C ASN A 141 -9.15 -3.21 25.06
N LEU A 142 -10.22 -2.44 25.28
CA LEU A 142 -10.37 -1.08 24.76
C LEU A 142 -9.36 -0.10 25.37
N ASP A 143 -8.74 -0.44 26.51
CA ASP A 143 -7.70 0.37 27.14
C ASP A 143 -6.31 0.11 26.54
N HIS A 144 -6.18 -0.88 25.65
CA HIS A 144 -4.91 -1.17 24.99
C HIS A 144 -4.57 -0.05 23.99
N GLU A 145 -3.38 0.56 24.13
CA GLU A 145 -2.95 1.72 23.32
C GLU A 145 -3.09 1.49 21.81
N TYR A 146 -2.71 0.30 21.33
CA TYR A 146 -2.84 -0.06 19.93
C TYR A 146 -4.31 -0.20 19.47
N VAL A 147 -5.22 -0.66 20.32
CA VAL A 147 -6.65 -0.76 20.00
C VAL A 147 -7.23 0.65 19.89
N GLN A 148 -6.94 1.53 20.84
CA GLN A 148 -7.33 2.95 20.78
C GLN A 148 -6.79 3.64 19.53
N TYR A 149 -5.53 3.35 19.17
CA TYR A 149 -4.92 3.87 17.96
C TYR A 149 -5.67 3.45 16.69
N ILE A 150 -6.10 2.18 16.59
CA ILE A 150 -6.87 1.69 15.44
C ILE A 150 -8.27 2.29 15.43
N LEU A 151 -8.96 2.35 16.57
CA LEU A 151 -10.29 2.96 16.68
C LEU A 151 -10.28 4.45 16.30
N ALA A 152 -9.19 5.17 16.60
CA ALA A 152 -8.99 6.55 16.19
C ALA A 152 -8.72 6.72 14.67
N LYS A 153 -8.44 5.65 13.93
CA LYS A 153 -8.07 5.69 12.51
C LYS A 153 -9.10 4.94 11.66
N GLN A 154 -10.03 5.67 11.05
CA GLN A 154 -11.18 5.15 10.30
C GLN A 154 -10.86 4.13 9.19
N ARG A 155 -9.65 4.20 8.61
CA ARG A 155 -9.25 3.39 7.44
C ARG A 155 -8.29 2.27 7.79
N ARG A 156 -8.14 2.03 9.08
CA ARG A 156 -7.33 0.94 9.61
C ARG A 156 -8.23 -0.03 10.33
N SER A 157 -8.03 -1.30 10.03
CA SER A 157 -8.62 -2.39 10.78
C SER A 157 -7.54 -3.35 11.24
N ILE A 158 -7.85 -4.03 12.32
CA ILE A 158 -7.06 -5.16 12.80
C ILE A 158 -7.47 -6.38 11.99
N CYS A 159 -6.47 -7.15 11.58
CA CYS A 159 -6.65 -8.44 10.96
C CYS A 159 -5.88 -9.50 11.73
N VAL A 160 -6.47 -10.69 11.85
CA VAL A 160 -5.89 -11.81 12.60
C VAL A 160 -5.48 -12.89 11.61
N ILE A 161 -4.22 -13.29 11.66
CA ILE A 161 -3.70 -14.36 10.80
C ILE A 161 -4.32 -15.70 11.21
N TYR A 162 -5.00 -16.34 10.25
CA TYR A 162 -5.61 -17.67 10.44
C TYR A 162 -4.90 -18.77 9.66
N GLU A 163 -4.15 -18.41 8.62
CA GLU A 163 -3.43 -19.35 7.77
C GLU A 163 -2.01 -18.85 7.51
N THR A 164 -1.03 -19.76 7.56
CA THR A 164 0.35 -19.49 7.16
C THR A 164 0.89 -20.60 6.27
N VAL A 165 1.78 -20.22 5.35
CA VAL A 165 2.55 -21.15 4.52
C VAL A 165 4.03 -20.94 4.81
N ALA A 166 4.73 -21.99 5.23
CA ALA A 166 6.10 -21.92 5.72
C ALA A 166 6.97 -23.06 5.21
N THR A 167 8.28 -22.84 5.11
CA THR A 167 9.23 -23.90 4.78
C THR A 167 9.18 -25.02 5.82
N LYS A 168 9.23 -26.28 5.38
CA LYS A 168 9.29 -27.43 6.28
C LYS A 168 10.54 -27.35 7.16
N GLY A 169 10.38 -27.48 8.48
CA GLY A 169 11.50 -27.52 9.42
C GLY A 169 11.90 -28.94 9.85
N ASP A 170 13.09 -29.06 10.44
CA ASP A 170 13.66 -30.36 10.87
C ASP A 170 12.81 -31.06 11.94
N THR A 171 12.07 -30.30 12.76
CA THR A 171 11.17 -30.82 13.81
C THR A 171 9.79 -31.25 13.29
N ASP A 172 9.52 -31.08 11.99
CA ASP A 172 8.26 -31.51 11.37
C ASP A 172 8.28 -32.98 10.91
N LEU A 173 9.29 -33.76 11.33
CA LEU A 173 9.47 -35.19 11.05
C LEU A 173 8.57 -36.12 11.90
N ASP A 174 7.98 -35.65 12.99
CA ASP A 174 7.14 -36.50 13.86
C ASP A 174 5.64 -36.28 13.59
N SER A 175 5.10 -36.94 12.56
CA SER A 175 3.68 -37.40 12.56
C SER A 175 3.38 -38.51 11.55
N ASP A 176 4.05 -38.53 10.39
CA ASP A 176 3.57 -39.31 9.22
C ASP A 176 4.60 -40.28 8.60
N SER A 177 5.51 -40.87 9.39
CA SER A 177 6.32 -42.00 8.91
C SER A 177 6.41 -43.14 9.91
N LYS A 178 5.34 -43.94 9.99
CA LYS A 178 5.52 -45.39 10.20
C LYS A 178 5.79 -46.02 8.84
N GLU A 179 7.00 -45.83 8.32
CA GLU A 179 7.55 -46.74 7.33
C GLU A 179 8.89 -47.27 7.85
N GLU A 180 8.82 -48.53 8.22
CA GLU A 180 9.94 -49.42 8.51
C GLU A 180 10.82 -49.50 7.25
N GLY A 181 12.06 -49.02 7.32
CA GLY A 181 12.95 -49.05 6.16
C GLY A 181 14.30 -48.41 6.46
N ASP A 182 15.25 -49.26 6.81
CA ASP A 182 16.65 -48.92 7.05
C ASP A 182 17.31 -48.46 5.73
N ALA A 183 17.43 -47.15 5.54
CA ALA A 183 18.37 -46.53 4.63
C ALA A 183 18.60 -45.09 5.06
N SER A 184 19.85 -44.75 5.36
CA SER A 184 20.31 -43.39 5.61
C SER A 184 20.05 -42.49 4.39
N VAL A 185 18.85 -41.94 4.28
CA VAL A 185 18.57 -40.84 3.37
C VAL A 185 18.96 -39.57 4.11
N SER A 186 20.10 -39.01 3.73
CA SER A 186 20.43 -37.62 4.04
C SER A 186 19.39 -36.72 3.37
N VAL A 187 18.25 -36.53 4.04
CA VAL A 187 17.20 -35.58 3.65
C VAL A 187 17.85 -34.21 3.61
N GLY A 188 18.12 -33.74 2.40
CA GLY A 188 18.87 -32.51 2.16
C GLY A 188 18.17 -31.32 2.78
N LYS A 189 18.95 -30.49 3.49
CA LYS A 189 18.53 -29.15 3.92
C LYS A 189 17.94 -28.41 2.70
N PRO A 190 16.78 -27.73 2.82
CA PRO A 190 16.27 -26.89 1.74
C PRO A 190 17.31 -25.82 1.42
N LYS A 191 17.97 -25.97 0.27
CA LYS A 191 19.02 -25.06 -0.22
C LYS A 191 18.40 -24.10 -1.22
N PHE A 192 18.22 -22.86 -0.80
CA PHE A 192 17.82 -21.78 -1.70
C PHE A 192 19.04 -21.37 -2.54
N PHE A 193 19.00 -21.70 -3.84
CA PHE A 193 20.09 -21.41 -4.77
C PHE A 193 19.66 -20.34 -5.76
N ILE A 194 20.22 -19.13 -5.65
CA ILE A 194 19.92 -18.02 -6.57
C ILE A 194 21.12 -17.83 -7.48
N LYS A 195 20.99 -18.32 -8.71
CA LYS A 195 21.96 -18.08 -9.79
C LYS A 195 21.44 -16.99 -10.70
N LEU A 196 22.08 -15.83 -10.60
CA LEU A 196 21.93 -14.74 -11.55
C LEU A 196 22.62 -15.14 -12.84
N THR A 197 21.86 -15.30 -13.92
CA THR A 197 22.39 -15.45 -15.27
C THR A 197 21.88 -14.28 -16.10
N GLY A 198 22.76 -13.31 -16.38
CA GLY A 198 22.50 -12.22 -17.31
C GLY A 198 22.79 -12.65 -18.75
N SER A 199 22.28 -11.92 -19.73
CA SER A 199 22.64 -12.08 -21.15
C SER A 199 24.11 -11.73 -21.45
N ILE A 200 24.84 -11.23 -20.45
CA ILE A 200 26.29 -11.03 -20.44
C ILE A 200 26.80 -11.74 -19.18
N GLU A 201 27.81 -12.61 -19.35
CA GLU A 201 28.40 -13.48 -18.33
C GLU A 201 29.01 -12.70 -17.15
N LEU A 202 28.18 -12.23 -16.22
CA LEU A 202 28.61 -11.68 -14.94
C LEU A 202 28.16 -12.65 -13.84
N GLU A 203 29.04 -13.57 -13.48
CA GLU A 203 28.83 -14.53 -12.38
C GLU A 203 28.93 -13.84 -11.00
N HIS A 204 27.90 -13.09 -10.60
CA HIS A 204 27.74 -12.66 -9.21
C HIS A 204 27.03 -13.77 -8.43
N HIS A 205 27.79 -14.59 -7.70
CA HIS A 205 27.26 -15.70 -6.89
C HIS A 205 27.06 -15.27 -5.43
N ARG A 206 25.84 -14.83 -5.07
CA ARG A 206 25.42 -14.68 -3.67
C ARG A 206 24.19 -15.56 -3.43
N SER A 207 24.29 -16.48 -2.48
CA SER A 207 23.21 -17.37 -2.05
C SER A 207 22.83 -17.07 -0.60
N TYR A 208 21.54 -17.20 -0.27
CA TYR A 208 21.04 -17.09 1.10
C TYR A 208 20.37 -18.40 1.47
N GLU A 209 20.62 -18.91 2.67
CA GLU A 209 19.86 -20.04 3.21
C GLU A 209 18.73 -19.47 4.09
N LEU A 210 17.48 -19.85 3.82
CA LEU A 210 16.38 -19.49 4.72
C LEU A 210 16.36 -20.46 5.90
N PRO A 211 16.14 -19.97 7.12
CA PRO A 211 15.90 -20.83 8.26
C PRO A 211 14.71 -21.78 8.03
N SER A 212 14.78 -22.95 8.65
CA SER A 212 13.63 -23.85 8.83
C SER A 212 12.43 -23.09 9.42
N ASN A 213 11.20 -23.43 9.02
CA ASN A 213 9.97 -22.75 9.45
C ASN A 213 9.86 -21.26 9.07
N THR A 214 10.53 -20.82 8.00
CA THR A 214 10.36 -19.45 7.48
C THR A 214 8.99 -19.32 6.83
N ILE A 215 8.15 -18.41 7.35
CA ILE A 215 6.85 -18.09 6.78
C ILE A 215 7.05 -17.28 5.49
N LEU A 216 6.47 -17.77 4.39
CA LEU A 216 6.56 -17.17 3.06
C LEU A 216 5.31 -16.33 2.73
N GLY A 217 4.17 -16.69 3.34
CA GLY A 217 2.95 -15.91 3.25
C GLY A 217 1.91 -16.32 4.29
N TYR A 218 0.86 -15.50 4.37
CA TYR A 218 -0.22 -15.65 5.34
C TYR A 218 -1.56 -15.22 4.77
N ALA A 219 -2.67 -15.71 5.33
CA ALA A 219 -4.00 -15.13 5.15
C ALA A 219 -4.57 -14.71 6.52
N CYS A 220 -5.44 -13.69 6.50
CA CYS A 220 -5.99 -13.12 7.71
C CYS A 220 -7.48 -12.81 7.58
N TYR A 221 -8.19 -12.84 8.70
CA TYR A 221 -9.57 -12.35 8.81
C TYR A 221 -9.54 -10.91 9.28
N GLU A 222 -10.31 -10.05 8.62
CA GLU A 222 -10.59 -8.72 9.16
C GLU A 222 -11.50 -8.84 10.38
N VAL A 223 -11.27 -8.00 11.38
CA VAL A 223 -12.08 -7.98 12.58
C VAL A 223 -12.85 -6.66 12.64
N LYS A 224 -14.17 -6.76 12.80
CA LYS A 224 -15.08 -5.62 13.02
C LYS A 224 -15.38 -5.50 14.51
N PHE A 225 -15.32 -4.29 15.04
CA PHE A 225 -15.43 -4.02 16.47
C PHE A 225 -16.63 -3.13 16.76
N ASP A 226 -17.30 -3.41 17.86
CA ASP A 226 -18.16 -2.44 18.54
C ASP A 226 -17.27 -1.56 19.44
N PRO A 227 -17.14 -0.25 19.16
CA PRO A 227 -16.29 0.64 19.92
C PRO A 227 -16.78 0.88 21.37
N ASP A 228 -18.06 0.64 21.64
CA ASP A 228 -18.67 0.91 22.95
C ASP A 228 -18.63 -0.35 23.84
N MET A 229 -18.88 -1.53 23.26
CA MET A 229 -18.94 -2.79 24.01
C MET A 229 -17.64 -3.60 23.98
N GLY A 230 -16.73 -3.31 23.04
CA GLY A 230 -15.51 -4.10 22.82
C GLY A 230 -15.77 -5.51 22.28
N THR A 231 -17.02 -5.80 21.90
CA THR A 231 -17.41 -7.02 21.18
C THR A 231 -16.88 -6.94 19.76
N PHE A 232 -16.63 -8.11 19.16
CA PHE A 232 -16.05 -8.15 17.83
C PHE A 232 -16.48 -9.37 17.03
N GLU A 233 -16.43 -9.22 15.72
CA GLU A 233 -16.79 -10.26 14.77
C GLU A 233 -15.69 -10.43 13.71
N LEU A 234 -15.41 -11.69 13.39
CA LEU A 234 -14.53 -12.05 12.28
C LEU A 234 -15.30 -11.97 10.97
N VAL A 235 -14.84 -11.11 10.07
CA VAL A 235 -15.38 -11.00 8.72
C VAL A 235 -14.90 -12.19 7.91
N LEU A 236 -15.83 -12.99 7.42
CA LEU A 236 -15.53 -14.01 6.42
C LEU A 236 -14.99 -13.32 5.17
N PRO A 237 -13.90 -13.81 4.56
CA PRO A 237 -13.51 -13.38 3.24
C PRO A 237 -14.61 -13.88 2.29
N ASP A 238 -15.53 -13.01 1.89
CA ASP A 238 -16.51 -13.36 0.87
C ASP A 238 -15.77 -13.74 -0.43
N GLU A 239 -16.34 -14.70 -1.19
CA GLU A 239 -15.94 -14.99 -2.58
C GLU A 239 -16.01 -13.75 -3.50
N THR A 240 -16.62 -12.65 -3.01
CA THR A 240 -16.68 -11.34 -3.66
C THR A 240 -15.44 -10.47 -3.47
N ASP A 241 -14.38 -10.93 -2.79
CA ASP A 241 -13.00 -10.53 -3.15
C ASP A 241 -12.59 -11.25 -4.48
N ALA A 242 -13.55 -11.31 -5.40
CA ALA A 242 -13.42 -11.73 -6.78
C ALA A 242 -12.34 -10.83 -7.39
N GLY A 243 -11.14 -11.38 -7.43
CA GLY A 243 -10.17 -11.19 -8.48
C GLY A 243 -10.20 -9.81 -9.12
N GLY A 244 -9.76 -8.80 -8.37
CA GLY A 244 -8.84 -7.86 -8.99
C GLY A 244 -7.60 -8.68 -9.34
N GLU A 245 -7.58 -9.26 -10.54
CA GLU A 245 -6.43 -9.97 -11.09
C GLU A 245 -5.15 -9.24 -10.66
N ILE A 246 -4.24 -9.91 -9.93
CA ILE A 246 -2.82 -9.51 -9.90
C ILE A 246 -2.16 -10.02 -11.21
N GLY A 247 -2.92 -9.95 -12.30
CA GLY A 247 -2.42 -9.84 -13.66
C GLY A 247 -2.34 -8.35 -13.94
N LYS A 248 -1.28 -7.92 -14.62
CA LYS A 248 -1.08 -6.54 -15.06
C LYS A 248 -2.21 -6.08 -16.01
N LYS A 249 -3.43 -5.87 -15.53
CA LYS A 249 -4.33 -4.90 -16.16
C LYS A 249 -3.85 -3.56 -15.65
N TYR A 250 -3.16 -2.83 -16.52
CA TYR A 250 -2.93 -1.42 -16.31
C TYR A 250 -4.30 -0.79 -16.03
N LEU A 251 -4.53 -0.41 -14.76
CA LEU A 251 -5.78 0.21 -14.29
C LEU A 251 -5.95 1.62 -14.84
N PHE A 252 -4.84 2.21 -15.27
CA PHE A 252 -4.80 3.35 -16.16
C PHE A 252 -4.90 2.83 -17.59
N ASP A 253 -5.70 3.49 -18.44
CA ASP A 253 -5.70 3.28 -19.89
C ASP A 253 -4.24 3.26 -20.41
N GLU A 254 -3.92 2.71 -21.58
CA GLU A 254 -2.54 2.81 -22.08
C GLU A 254 -2.10 4.29 -22.19
N PRO A 255 -0.79 4.61 -22.14
CA PRO A 255 -0.31 5.97 -22.34
C PRO A 255 -0.43 6.36 -23.82
N ASP A 256 -1.65 6.48 -24.31
CA ASP A 256 -2.03 6.87 -25.68
C ASP A 256 -2.66 8.28 -25.72
N GLY A 257 -2.49 9.06 -24.64
CA GLY A 257 -2.98 10.43 -24.55
C GLY A 257 -4.48 10.56 -24.20
N GLN A 258 -5.19 9.45 -23.91
CA GLN A 258 -6.56 9.55 -23.39
C GLN A 258 -6.57 9.94 -21.90
N LYS A 259 -7.51 10.83 -21.55
CA LYS A 259 -7.86 11.15 -20.16
C LYS A 259 -8.28 9.85 -19.47
N ASP A 260 -7.67 9.55 -18.34
CA ASP A 260 -8.02 8.40 -17.53
C ASP A 260 -9.51 8.48 -17.12
N LYS A 261 -10.32 7.58 -17.67
CA LYS A 261 -11.78 7.55 -17.45
C LYS A 261 -12.13 7.25 -16.00
N ALA A 262 -11.34 6.41 -15.33
CA ALA A 262 -11.55 6.02 -13.96
C ALA A 262 -11.28 7.19 -13.02
N LEU A 263 -10.15 7.87 -13.18
CA LEU A 263 -9.83 9.06 -12.40
C LEU A 263 -10.80 10.22 -12.71
N SER A 264 -11.15 10.41 -13.98
CA SER A 264 -12.12 11.44 -14.39
C SER A 264 -13.49 11.21 -13.76
N ALA A 265 -13.91 9.96 -13.56
CA ALA A 265 -15.16 9.63 -12.89
C ALA A 265 -15.15 9.99 -11.39
N VAL A 266 -14.00 9.87 -10.71
CA VAL A 266 -13.87 10.27 -9.30
C VAL A 266 -14.07 11.78 -9.13
N PHE A 267 -13.53 12.56 -10.06
CA PHE A 267 -13.56 14.02 -10.00
C PHE A 267 -14.67 14.64 -10.84
N ASP A 268 -15.62 13.85 -11.34
CA ASP A 268 -16.62 14.29 -12.32
C ASP A 268 -17.46 15.47 -11.79
N ASP A 269 -17.91 15.38 -10.54
CA ASP A 269 -18.69 16.45 -9.88
C ASP A 269 -17.87 17.74 -9.72
N LEU A 270 -16.59 17.62 -9.36
CA LEU A 270 -15.70 18.78 -9.27
C LEU A 270 -15.40 19.38 -10.66
N LEU A 271 -15.14 18.55 -11.67
CA LEU A 271 -14.83 18.97 -13.03
C LEU A 271 -16.04 19.65 -13.71
N LYS A 272 -17.26 19.24 -13.38
CA LYS A 272 -18.51 19.83 -13.87
C LYS A 272 -18.98 21.03 -13.04
N SER A 273 -18.43 21.22 -11.85
CA SER A 273 -18.87 22.26 -10.94
C SER A 273 -18.50 23.66 -11.43
N PRO A 274 -19.43 24.64 -11.36
CA PRO A 274 -19.12 26.04 -11.65
C PRO A 274 -18.12 26.64 -10.65
N ARG A 275 -17.87 25.96 -9.52
CA ARG A 275 -16.95 26.39 -8.45
C ARG A 275 -15.51 25.91 -8.66
N LEU A 276 -15.24 25.08 -9.68
CA LEU A 276 -13.93 24.47 -9.94
C LEU A 276 -12.77 25.47 -9.83
N GLY A 277 -12.83 26.58 -10.56
CA GLY A 277 -11.74 27.57 -10.59
C GLY A 277 -11.42 28.15 -9.20
N LYS A 278 -12.45 28.41 -8.39
CA LYS A 278 -12.28 28.94 -7.04
C LYS A 278 -11.77 27.87 -6.08
N ILE A 279 -12.28 26.64 -6.17
CA ILE A 279 -11.78 25.50 -5.38
C ILE A 279 -10.29 25.28 -5.67
N ILE A 280 -9.88 25.23 -6.94
CA ILE A 280 -8.47 25.06 -7.32
C ILE A 280 -7.60 26.21 -6.80
N SER A 281 -8.08 27.47 -6.85
CA SER A 281 -7.32 28.59 -6.28
C SER A 281 -7.13 28.46 -4.77
N LEU A 282 -8.13 27.98 -4.05
CA LEU A 282 -8.04 27.77 -2.59
C LEU A 282 -7.07 26.65 -2.26
N TYR A 283 -7.09 25.53 -2.99
CA TYR A 283 -6.07 24.49 -2.83
C TYR A 283 -4.65 25.03 -3.07
N LYS A 284 -4.45 25.87 -4.10
CA LYS A 284 -3.15 26.52 -4.32
C LYS A 284 -2.73 27.43 -3.17
N GLU A 285 -3.66 28.16 -2.55
CA GLU A 285 -3.38 28.95 -1.36
C GLU A 285 -3.01 28.05 -0.17
N ILE A 286 -3.78 26.98 0.06
CA ILE A 286 -3.54 25.99 1.13
C ILE A 286 -2.17 25.32 0.96
N LEU A 287 -1.76 24.98 -0.27
CA LEU A 287 -0.45 24.40 -0.56
C LEU A 287 0.73 25.34 -0.23
N SER A 288 0.48 26.63 -0.05
CA SER A 288 1.48 27.57 0.48
C SER A 288 1.83 27.27 1.94
N TYR A 289 0.98 26.54 2.65
CA TYR A 289 1.10 26.14 4.04
C TYR A 289 0.87 24.62 4.16
N PRO A 290 1.87 23.79 3.80
CA PRO A 290 1.70 22.33 3.72
C PRO A 290 1.16 21.68 5.01
N GLU A 291 1.46 22.26 6.17
CA GLU A 291 0.94 21.85 7.47
C GLU A 291 -0.59 21.91 7.58
N ALA A 292 -1.25 22.72 6.76
CA ALA A 292 -2.70 22.90 6.73
C ALA A 292 -3.45 21.81 5.92
N VAL A 293 -2.74 21.03 5.10
CA VAL A 293 -3.33 19.96 4.27
C VAL A 293 -3.85 18.82 5.15
N ALA A 294 -3.08 18.40 6.16
CA ALA A 294 -3.48 17.32 7.05
C ALA A 294 -4.75 17.65 7.88
N PRO A 295 -4.86 18.83 8.52
CA PRO A 295 -6.08 19.28 9.18
C PRO A 295 -7.29 19.35 8.25
N LEU A 296 -7.12 19.87 7.03
CA LEU A 296 -8.20 19.88 6.02
C LEU A 296 -8.69 18.46 5.75
N ARG A 297 -7.78 17.56 5.41
CA ARG A 297 -8.09 16.17 5.08
C ARG A 297 -8.78 15.46 6.25
N ASP A 298 -8.30 15.64 7.49
CA ASP A 298 -8.95 15.09 8.69
C ASP A 298 -10.38 15.63 8.87
N MET A 299 -10.62 16.91 8.55
CA MET A 299 -11.96 17.52 8.64
C MET A 299 -12.92 16.94 7.60
N LEU A 300 -12.47 16.85 6.34
CA LEU A 300 -13.26 16.30 5.24
C LEU A 300 -13.60 14.82 5.46
N GLU A 301 -12.64 14.02 5.94
CA GLU A 301 -12.88 12.61 6.31
C GLU A 301 -13.95 12.46 7.40
N LYS A 302 -13.93 13.32 8.43
CA LYS A 302 -14.95 13.30 9.48
C LYS A 302 -16.34 13.62 8.92
N ALA A 303 -16.44 14.58 8.00
CA ALA A 303 -17.71 14.92 7.34
C ALA A 303 -18.20 13.77 6.45
N LEU A 304 -17.32 13.16 5.65
CA LEU A 304 -17.69 12.01 4.82
C LEU A 304 -18.20 10.84 5.67
N SER A 305 -17.53 10.54 6.79
CA SER A 305 -18.00 9.50 7.73
C SER A 305 -19.35 9.86 8.39
N ALA A 306 -19.58 11.15 8.66
CA ALA A 306 -20.87 11.62 9.17
C ALA A 306 -22.00 11.41 8.17
N VAL A 307 -21.75 11.66 6.87
CA VAL A 307 -22.69 11.37 5.77
C VAL A 307 -23.01 9.89 5.70
N GLU A 308 -21.99 9.02 5.66
CA GLU A 308 -22.15 7.55 5.59
C GLU A 308 -22.98 7.00 6.77
N LYS A 309 -22.71 7.49 7.98
CA LYS A 309 -23.38 7.05 9.22
C LYS A 309 -24.68 7.79 9.49
N LYS A 310 -25.06 8.77 8.67
CA LYS A 310 -26.17 9.70 8.92
C LYS A 310 -26.11 10.33 10.32
N SER A 311 -24.92 10.67 10.78
CA SER A 311 -24.63 11.18 12.12
C SER A 311 -23.80 12.46 12.06
N PHE A 312 -24.47 13.61 12.05
CA PHE A 312 -23.87 14.92 11.90
C PHE A 312 -23.59 15.56 13.26
N LYS A 313 -22.47 15.20 13.87
CA LYS A 313 -21.99 15.85 15.11
C LYS A 313 -21.22 17.12 14.76
N PRO A 314 -21.36 18.21 15.55
CA PRO A 314 -20.55 19.40 15.38
C PRO A 314 -19.06 19.09 15.48
N LEU A 315 -18.26 19.71 14.61
CA LEU A 315 -16.81 19.58 14.56
C LEU A 315 -16.14 20.74 15.30
N GLU A 316 -15.11 20.46 16.09
CA GLU A 316 -14.41 21.46 16.89
C GLU A 316 -13.62 22.45 16.04
N MET A 317 -14.04 23.72 16.06
CA MET A 317 -13.45 24.78 15.23
C MET A 317 -12.14 25.32 15.80
N LYS A 318 -12.00 25.40 17.13
CA LYS A 318 -10.79 25.94 17.79
C LYS A 318 -9.53 25.10 17.49
N GLU A 319 -9.65 23.77 17.59
CA GLU A 319 -8.55 22.86 17.29
C GLU A 319 -8.18 22.94 15.80
N PHE A 320 -9.18 22.98 14.92
CA PHE A 320 -8.99 23.11 13.48
C PHE A 320 -8.30 24.42 13.12
N GLN A 321 -8.75 25.55 13.66
CA GLN A 321 -8.13 26.87 13.43
C GLN A 321 -6.67 26.90 13.88
N THR A 322 -6.38 26.33 15.05
CA THR A 322 -5.02 26.26 15.58
C THR A 322 -4.10 25.45 14.67
N LYS A 323 -4.57 24.30 14.17
CA LYS A 323 -3.79 23.43 13.27
C LYS A 323 -3.68 24.00 11.85
N ALA A 324 -4.69 24.71 11.39
CA ALA A 324 -4.72 25.34 10.06
C ALA A 324 -3.75 26.52 9.93
N GLY A 325 -3.46 27.21 11.04
CA GLY A 325 -2.53 28.32 11.07
C GLY A 325 -2.91 29.42 10.05
N PRO A 326 -1.95 29.97 9.28
CA PRO A 326 -2.20 31.05 8.32
C PRO A 326 -3.17 30.68 7.19
N ALA A 327 -3.32 29.40 6.85
CA ALA A 327 -4.21 28.93 5.79
C ALA A 327 -5.69 28.89 6.19
N PHE A 328 -6.01 29.17 7.46
CA PHE A 328 -7.37 29.03 7.98
C PHE A 328 -8.42 29.80 7.17
N GLY A 329 -8.09 30.99 6.66
CA GLY A 329 -8.99 31.76 5.80
C GLY A 329 -9.40 30.98 4.54
N SER A 330 -8.42 30.45 3.82
CA SER A 330 -8.63 29.67 2.60
C SER A 330 -9.35 28.33 2.90
N LEU A 331 -9.03 27.69 4.02
CA LEU A 331 -9.76 26.49 4.48
C LEU A 331 -11.22 26.79 4.81
N LYS A 332 -11.49 27.87 5.55
CA LYS A 332 -12.85 28.31 5.90
C LYS A 332 -13.68 28.52 4.64
N GLU A 333 -13.11 29.24 3.67
CA GLU A 333 -13.77 29.50 2.39
C GLU A 333 -14.01 28.21 1.59
N LEU A 334 -13.05 27.28 1.55
CA LEU A 334 -13.21 26.00 0.89
C LEU A 334 -14.34 25.18 1.52
N LEU A 335 -14.39 25.09 2.84
CA LEU A 335 -15.44 24.37 3.57
C LEU A 335 -16.83 24.93 3.27
N LEU A 336 -16.99 26.26 3.25
CA LEU A 336 -18.26 26.90 2.86
C LEU A 336 -18.65 26.57 1.41
N LEU A 337 -17.68 26.53 0.48
CA LEU A 337 -17.94 26.23 -0.92
C LEU A 337 -18.36 24.78 -1.19
N ILE A 338 -18.02 23.85 -0.29
CA ILE A 338 -18.38 22.44 -0.42
C ILE A 338 -19.57 22.05 0.47
N GLY A 339 -20.24 23.03 1.10
CA GLY A 339 -21.51 22.80 1.81
C GLY A 339 -21.39 22.63 3.33
N PHE A 340 -20.30 23.06 3.95
CA PHE A 340 -20.26 23.22 5.41
C PHE A 340 -20.97 24.50 5.82
N ASN A 341 -21.64 24.44 6.97
CA ASN A 341 -22.17 25.59 7.69
C ASN A 341 -21.27 25.92 8.87
N ILE A 342 -21.01 27.21 9.06
CA ILE A 342 -20.18 27.71 10.15
C ILE A 342 -21.06 28.58 11.02
N ASP A 343 -21.28 28.14 12.26
CA ASP A 343 -21.92 28.97 13.26
C ASP A 343 -20.85 29.89 13.87
N ASP A 344 -20.96 31.20 13.65
CA ASP A 344 -20.01 32.19 14.18
C ASP A 344 -20.31 32.57 15.65
N SER A 345 -21.22 31.87 16.35
CA SER A 345 -21.53 32.14 17.76
C SER A 345 -20.50 31.49 18.73
N GLY A 346 -19.69 32.34 19.37
CA GLY A 346 -18.89 32.02 20.56
C GLY A 346 -17.69 31.09 20.34
N GLU A 347 -17.93 29.77 20.30
CA GLU A 347 -16.87 28.77 20.14
C GLU A 347 -16.65 28.29 18.71
N GLY A 348 -17.57 28.64 17.79
CA GLY A 348 -17.50 28.23 16.40
C GLY A 348 -17.81 26.74 16.25
N SER A 349 -18.90 26.39 15.57
CA SER A 349 -19.16 24.99 15.23
C SER A 349 -19.25 24.79 13.73
N LEU A 350 -18.55 23.76 13.25
CA LEU A 350 -18.57 23.33 11.86
C LEU A 350 -19.57 22.18 11.74
N THR A 351 -20.59 22.35 10.90
CA THR A 351 -21.57 21.30 10.62
C THR A 351 -21.66 21.06 9.12
N PHE A 352 -21.82 19.80 8.74
CA PHE A 352 -22.16 19.41 7.38
C PHE A 352 -23.59 18.89 7.38
N SER A 353 -24.42 19.35 6.45
CA SER A 353 -25.85 19.01 6.37
C SER A 353 -26.12 17.97 5.29
N GLN A 354 -27.19 17.20 5.46
CA GLN A 354 -27.64 16.20 4.47
C GLN A 354 -28.10 16.82 3.14
N ASP A 355 -28.46 18.11 3.12
CA ASP A 355 -28.87 18.83 1.92
C ASP A 355 -27.69 19.31 1.06
N SER A 356 -26.46 19.02 1.48
CA SER A 356 -25.21 19.43 0.82
C SER A 356 -24.86 18.49 -0.34
N ASP A 357 -24.13 19.00 -1.34
CA ASP A 357 -23.64 18.21 -2.48
C ASP A 357 -22.47 17.31 -2.05
N ASP A 358 -22.78 16.06 -1.72
CA ASP A 358 -21.81 15.03 -1.30
C ASP A 358 -20.74 14.76 -2.38
N GLY A 359 -21.02 15.06 -3.66
CA GLY A 359 -20.09 14.86 -4.76
C GLY A 359 -18.86 15.76 -4.67
N LEU A 360 -19.06 17.04 -4.35
CA LEU A 360 -17.96 17.98 -4.11
C LEU A 360 -17.18 17.65 -2.84
N LEU A 361 -17.85 17.19 -1.79
CA LEU A 361 -17.19 16.71 -0.58
C LEU A 361 -16.27 15.53 -0.91
N LEU A 362 -16.76 14.54 -1.66
CA LEU A 362 -15.98 13.37 -2.08
C LEU A 362 -14.74 13.79 -2.89
N CYS A 363 -14.91 14.64 -3.91
CA CYS A 363 -13.83 15.11 -4.75
C CYS A 363 -12.77 15.88 -3.95
N CYS A 364 -13.18 16.81 -3.07
CA CYS A 364 -12.25 17.59 -2.26
C CYS A 364 -11.55 16.72 -1.21
N THR A 365 -12.23 15.72 -0.66
CA THR A 365 -11.61 14.73 0.23
C THR A 365 -10.53 13.97 -0.52
N ALA A 366 -10.84 13.43 -1.71
CA ALA A 366 -9.90 12.70 -2.57
C ALA A 366 -8.67 13.55 -2.93
N LEU A 367 -8.86 14.84 -3.25
CA LEU A 367 -7.75 15.76 -3.51
C LEU A 367 -6.90 16.04 -2.27
N ALA A 368 -7.52 16.35 -1.13
CA ALA A 368 -6.78 16.59 0.12
C ALA A 368 -6.01 15.35 0.59
N GLU A 369 -6.52 14.15 0.28
CA GLU A 369 -5.86 12.87 0.52
C GLU A 369 -4.65 12.63 -0.37
N ALA A 370 -4.73 12.95 -1.67
CA ALA A 370 -3.58 12.88 -2.57
C ALA A 370 -2.45 13.84 -2.13
N LEU A 371 -2.84 15.02 -1.65
CA LEU A 371 -1.90 16.08 -1.26
C LEU A 371 -1.24 15.84 0.10
N VAL A 372 -1.86 15.12 1.04
CA VAL A 372 -1.34 15.01 2.42
C VAL A 372 -0.04 14.22 2.54
N GLU A 373 0.23 13.32 1.60
CA GLU A 373 1.46 12.53 1.57
C GLU A 373 2.61 13.26 0.84
N LEU A 374 2.33 14.43 0.24
CA LEU A 374 3.37 15.28 -0.35
C LEU A 374 4.20 15.96 0.74
N SER A 375 5.51 15.99 0.53
CA SER A 375 6.42 16.80 1.32
C SER A 375 6.16 18.30 1.12
N ALA A 376 6.62 19.13 2.06
CA ALA A 376 6.50 20.59 1.94
C ALA A 376 7.09 21.13 0.62
N ALA A 377 8.24 20.59 0.17
CA ALA A 377 8.85 20.99 -1.10
C ALA A 377 7.99 20.59 -2.32
N GLN A 378 7.35 19.43 -2.28
CA GLN A 378 6.43 18.98 -3.33
C GLN A 378 5.17 19.84 -3.38
N CYS A 379 4.56 20.18 -2.22
CA CYS A 379 3.42 21.10 -2.15
C CYS A 379 3.74 22.48 -2.75
N GLN A 380 4.92 23.03 -2.47
CA GLN A 380 5.32 24.33 -3.02
C GLN A 380 5.58 24.24 -4.53
N THR A 381 6.18 23.16 -5.01
CA THR A 381 6.49 23.01 -6.44
C THR A 381 5.27 22.68 -7.29
N ILE A 382 4.35 21.82 -6.82
CA ILE A 382 3.12 21.47 -7.56
C ILE A 382 2.18 22.67 -7.71
N LYS A 383 2.13 23.56 -6.70
CA LYS A 383 1.34 24.80 -6.74
C LYS A 383 1.70 25.68 -7.94
N GLU A 384 3.00 25.76 -8.25
CA GLU A 384 3.56 26.57 -9.34
C GLU A 384 3.40 25.91 -10.72
N VAL A 385 2.95 24.64 -10.78
CA VAL A 385 2.64 23.98 -12.03
C VAL A 385 1.40 24.62 -12.67
N THR A 386 1.55 24.99 -13.94
CA THR A 386 0.50 25.56 -14.78
C THR A 386 -0.03 24.53 -15.77
N SER A 387 -1.23 24.79 -16.32
CA SER A 387 -1.94 23.85 -17.19
C SER A 387 -1.14 23.38 -18.41
N GLN A 388 -0.23 24.21 -18.92
CA GLN A 388 0.63 23.89 -20.06
C GLN A 388 1.63 22.75 -19.81
N TYR A 389 1.86 22.38 -18.55
CA TYR A 389 2.77 21.29 -18.16
C TYR A 389 2.06 20.02 -17.69
N LEU A 390 0.74 20.06 -17.49
CA LEU A 390 -0.01 18.94 -16.90
C LEU A 390 0.00 17.70 -17.79
N GLU A 391 -0.29 17.84 -19.08
CA GLU A 391 -0.32 16.70 -20.00
C GLU A 391 1.03 15.96 -20.08
N PRO A 392 2.17 16.64 -20.29
CA PRO A 392 3.48 15.99 -20.23
C PRO A 392 3.83 15.36 -18.88
N LEU A 393 3.47 16.01 -17.75
CA LEU A 393 3.72 15.47 -16.42
C LEU A 393 2.94 14.17 -16.18
N LEU A 394 1.64 14.19 -16.49
CA LEU A 394 0.77 13.02 -16.37
C LEU A 394 1.25 11.87 -17.28
N TYR A 395 1.68 12.18 -18.50
CA TYR A 395 2.26 11.20 -19.42
C TYR A 395 3.51 10.52 -18.83
N LEU A 396 4.46 11.29 -18.28
CA LEU A 396 5.67 10.74 -17.66
C LEU A 396 5.36 9.88 -16.43
N LEU A 397 4.51 10.39 -15.53
CA LEU A 397 4.10 9.67 -14.31
C LEU A 397 3.43 8.34 -14.68
N LYS A 398 2.52 8.36 -15.66
CA LYS A 398 1.83 7.18 -16.17
C LYS A 398 2.78 6.14 -16.77
N ASN A 399 3.70 6.55 -17.64
CA ASN A 399 4.73 5.66 -18.17
C ASN A 399 5.53 4.99 -17.06
N THR A 400 5.93 5.78 -16.05
CA THR A 400 6.70 5.30 -14.91
C THR A 400 5.91 4.28 -14.09
N MET A 401 4.64 4.53 -13.78
CA MET A 401 3.77 3.59 -13.06
C MET A 401 3.58 2.26 -13.80
N VAL A 402 3.57 2.31 -15.14
CA VAL A 402 3.42 1.15 -16.04
C VAL A 402 4.76 0.39 -16.22
N GLY A 403 5.87 0.96 -15.75
CA GLY A 403 7.22 0.42 -15.89
C GLY A 403 7.86 0.68 -17.26
N LYS A 404 7.39 1.69 -17.98
CA LYS A 404 7.96 2.14 -19.25
C LYS A 404 8.98 3.25 -18.99
N THR A 405 10.19 3.08 -19.52
CA THR A 405 11.20 4.13 -19.55
C THR A 405 10.78 5.22 -20.54
N THR A 406 10.93 6.50 -20.18
CA THR A 406 10.61 7.62 -21.09
C THR A 406 11.87 8.39 -21.44
N SER A 407 12.13 8.55 -22.74
CA SER A 407 13.26 9.33 -23.25
C SER A 407 13.06 10.82 -22.98
N ILE A 408 14.14 11.52 -22.67
CA ILE A 408 14.10 12.99 -22.55
C ILE A 408 13.85 13.69 -23.89
N ASP A 409 14.22 13.03 -24.99
CA ASP A 409 14.06 13.57 -26.33
C ASP A 409 12.62 13.41 -26.86
N ASP A 410 11.75 12.76 -26.08
CA ASP A 410 10.32 12.66 -26.36
C ASP A 410 9.73 14.07 -26.58
N PRO A 411 9.13 14.34 -27.74
CA PRO A 411 8.57 15.64 -28.07
C PRO A 411 7.57 16.19 -27.03
N LEU A 412 6.85 15.31 -26.32
CA LEU A 412 5.92 15.72 -25.25
C LEU A 412 6.67 16.22 -24.02
N LEU A 413 7.85 15.68 -23.73
CA LEU A 413 8.64 15.98 -22.53
C LEU A 413 9.65 17.11 -22.72
N GLN A 414 9.97 17.51 -23.95
CA GLN A 414 10.90 18.61 -24.23
C GLN A 414 10.57 19.89 -23.44
N ARG A 415 9.28 20.17 -23.22
CA ARG A 415 8.79 21.34 -22.48
C ARG A 415 8.98 21.24 -20.96
N LEU A 416 9.10 20.03 -20.42
CA LEU A 416 9.30 19.82 -18.98
C LEU A 416 10.72 20.12 -18.54
N TRP A 417 11.69 19.99 -19.45
CA TRP A 417 13.12 20.02 -19.10
C TRP A 417 13.92 21.14 -19.76
N THR A 418 13.27 22.24 -20.14
CA THR A 418 13.85 23.36 -20.89
C THR A 418 14.90 24.16 -20.11
N HIS A 419 14.55 24.70 -18.94
CA HIS A 419 15.43 25.57 -18.14
C HIS A 419 15.32 25.28 -16.64
N SER A 420 16.31 25.76 -15.86
CA SER A 420 16.42 25.49 -14.41
C SER A 420 15.24 26.01 -13.60
N SER A 421 14.66 27.15 -13.97
CA SER A 421 13.51 27.75 -13.28
C SER A 421 12.14 27.20 -13.72
N ASN A 422 12.10 26.07 -14.43
CA ASN A 422 10.84 25.49 -14.89
C ASN A 422 10.11 24.83 -13.71
N PRO A 423 8.87 25.23 -13.37
CA PRO A 423 8.16 24.70 -12.21
C PRO A 423 7.87 23.20 -12.32
N ALA A 424 7.60 22.70 -13.53
CA ALA A 424 7.38 21.29 -13.77
C ALA A 424 8.67 20.46 -13.59
N LYS A 425 9.82 21.02 -13.98
CA LYS A 425 11.14 20.43 -13.68
C LYS A 425 11.40 20.37 -12.18
N ALA A 426 11.16 21.47 -11.48
CA ALA A 426 11.35 21.55 -10.03
C ALA A 426 10.45 20.54 -9.29
N PHE A 427 9.21 20.37 -9.76
CA PHE A 427 8.30 19.36 -9.25
C PHE A 427 8.79 17.93 -9.52
N LEU A 428 9.22 17.61 -10.75
CA LEU A 428 9.76 16.28 -11.05
C LEU A 428 10.98 15.93 -10.20
N LEU A 429 11.90 16.88 -10.01
CA LEU A 429 13.05 16.72 -9.13
C LEU A 429 12.63 16.50 -7.68
N SER A 430 11.60 17.20 -7.19
CA SER A 430 11.09 17.03 -5.83
C SER A 430 10.38 15.70 -5.61
N VAL A 431 9.79 15.11 -6.67
CA VAL A 431 9.23 13.76 -6.68
C VAL A 431 10.33 12.68 -6.77
N GLY A 432 11.55 13.05 -7.19
CA GLY A 432 12.72 12.15 -7.25
C GLY A 432 13.06 11.66 -8.67
N PHE A 433 12.49 12.27 -9.71
CA PHE A 433 12.91 12.02 -11.08
C PHE A 433 14.26 12.68 -11.36
N ASP A 434 15.13 11.96 -12.07
CA ASP A 434 16.39 12.51 -12.57
C ASP A 434 16.69 11.99 -13.98
N GLN A 435 17.65 12.63 -14.64
CA GLN A 435 18.20 12.14 -15.89
C GLN A 435 19.21 11.03 -15.64
N VAL A 436 19.00 9.89 -16.26
CA VAL A 436 19.93 8.76 -16.23
C VAL A 436 20.31 8.42 -17.67
N MET A 437 21.55 7.97 -17.87
CA MET A 437 22.00 7.39 -19.13
C MET A 437 21.65 5.90 -19.13
N GLU A 438 20.74 5.47 -19.99
CA GLU A 438 20.49 4.06 -20.29
C GLU A 438 21.07 3.76 -21.68
N GLY A 439 22.23 3.09 -21.72
CA GLY A 439 23.01 2.92 -22.94
C GLY A 439 23.41 4.26 -23.56
N ASN A 440 22.99 4.51 -24.80
CA ASN A 440 23.25 5.76 -25.54
C ASN A 440 22.10 6.79 -25.44
N GLN A 441 21.05 6.51 -24.68
CA GLN A 441 19.88 7.38 -24.57
C GLN A 441 19.77 8.01 -23.18
N LYS A 442 19.39 9.29 -23.15
CA LYS A 442 19.03 9.98 -21.92
C LYS A 442 17.56 9.71 -21.61
N VAL A 443 17.31 9.20 -20.42
CA VAL A 443 15.97 8.84 -19.96
C VAL A 443 15.67 9.52 -18.63
N LEU A 444 14.39 9.77 -18.38
CA LEU A 444 13.91 10.26 -17.08
C LEU A 444 13.48 9.08 -16.24
N CYS A 445 14.20 8.85 -15.14
CA CYS A 445 13.97 7.72 -14.24
C CYS A 445 13.79 8.19 -12.80
N LEU A 446 12.92 7.52 -12.06
CA LEU A 446 12.74 7.75 -10.63
C LEU A 446 13.91 7.12 -9.86
N LYS A 447 14.64 7.90 -9.07
CA LYS A 447 15.70 7.38 -8.21
C LYS A 447 15.10 6.54 -7.07
N TRP A 448 15.58 5.30 -6.93
CA TRP A 448 15.02 4.31 -6.00
C TRP A 448 15.20 4.65 -4.51
N ASP A 449 16.05 5.61 -4.18
CA ASP A 449 16.31 6.04 -2.80
C ASP A 449 15.19 6.95 -2.23
N PHE A 450 14.26 7.43 -3.06
CA PHE A 450 13.10 8.22 -2.63
C PHE A 450 11.94 7.31 -2.19
N GLU A 451 12.09 6.60 -1.08
CA GLU A 451 11.09 5.65 -0.56
C GLU A 451 9.84 6.29 0.11
N GLN A 452 9.56 7.58 -0.06
CA GLN A 452 8.56 8.25 0.79
C GLN A 452 7.20 8.57 0.15
N ILE A 453 7.05 8.55 -1.18
CA ILE A 453 5.78 8.96 -1.81
C ILE A 453 5.22 7.96 -2.83
N SER A 454 3.89 7.79 -2.83
CA SER A 454 3.19 7.00 -3.85
C SER A 454 3.12 7.80 -5.14
N LEU A 455 3.69 7.29 -6.24
CA LEU A 455 3.55 7.94 -7.55
C LEU A 455 2.09 8.08 -7.99
N GLU A 456 1.23 7.17 -7.52
CA GLU A 456 -0.21 7.22 -7.76
C GLU A 456 -0.85 8.43 -7.06
N ASP A 457 -0.44 8.72 -5.82
CA ASP A 457 -0.96 9.89 -5.08
C ASP A 457 -0.43 11.19 -5.73
N VAL A 458 0.79 11.17 -6.27
CA VAL A 458 1.35 12.28 -7.09
C VAL A 458 0.63 12.45 -8.43
N TYR A 459 0.16 11.35 -9.04
CA TYR A 459 -0.57 11.39 -10.31
C TYR A 459 -2.00 11.92 -10.15
N VAL A 460 -2.62 11.64 -9.00
CA VAL A 460 -3.94 12.17 -8.65
C VAL A 460 -3.88 13.66 -8.34
N ALA A 461 -2.86 14.09 -7.60
CA ALA A 461 -2.62 15.49 -7.25
C ALA A 461 -2.30 16.35 -8.47
#